data_AF-A0A1G9IWC3-F1
#
_entry.id   AF-A0A1G9IWC3-F1
#
_cell.length_a   1.000
_cell.length_b   1.000
_cell.length_c   1.000
_cell.angle_alpha   90.00
_cell.angle_beta   90.00
_cell.angle_gamma   90.00
#
_symmetry.space_group_name_H-M   'P 1'
#
loop_
_entity.id
_entity.type
_entity.pdbx_description
1 polymer ?
#
loop_
_entity_poly.entity_id
_entity_poly.type
_entity_poly.pdbx_seq_one_letter_code
_entity_poly.pdbx_strand_id
1 'polypeptide(L)'
;MSTMSTLLRLSSTAALAVGMVLAGALLPASAQASAAPCVGQRVGHIPITARSGGATIKGAYLHVYRNGSRVCAFTNTTLATERYPKAMSVAIWACGRTVAACRDYQDHLQTGGNQHLANDNSYVGRGYYRTNGASIVVGTQCYQAWGLVKFYDSRGRWFAGEVNSPYFCPR
;
A
#
# COMPACT_ATOMS: atom_id res chain seq x y z
N MET A 1 -15.79 -32.76 -48.58
CA MET A 1 -16.72 -31.60 -48.68
C MET A 1 -16.76 -30.92 -47.32
N SER A 2 -16.52 -29.60 -47.31
CA SER A 2 -16.54 -28.60 -46.21
C SER A 2 -17.84 -28.66 -45.37
N THR A 3 -17.95 -28.22 -44.10
CA THR A 3 -17.76 -26.87 -43.48
C THR A 3 -17.81 -27.02 -41.93
N MET A 4 -16.89 -26.52 -41.10
CA MET A 4 -16.79 -25.20 -40.43
C MET A 4 -18.02 -24.61 -39.69
N SER A 5 -17.79 -24.31 -38.38
CA SER A 5 -18.32 -23.22 -37.51
C SER A 5 -19.78 -23.34 -36.98
N THR A 6 -20.21 -22.93 -35.77
CA THR A 6 -19.83 -21.80 -34.89
C THR A 6 -20.44 -21.93 -33.46
N LEU A 7 -19.86 -21.19 -32.50
CA LEU A 7 -20.20 -20.93 -31.08
C LEU A 7 -21.64 -20.50 -30.74
N LEU A 8 -22.06 -20.71 -29.48
CA LEU A 8 -22.71 -19.65 -28.65
C LEU A 8 -22.67 -19.95 -27.13
N ARG A 9 -22.27 -18.92 -26.37
CA ARG A 9 -22.26 -18.77 -24.89
C ARG A 9 -23.56 -18.13 -24.40
N LEU A 10 -23.69 -18.04 -23.06
CA LEU A 10 -24.66 -17.28 -22.23
C LEU A 10 -25.95 -18.06 -21.92
N SER A 11 -26.53 -18.08 -20.72
CA SER A 11 -26.40 -17.22 -19.53
C SER A 11 -27.12 -17.90 -18.34
N SER A 12 -26.48 -18.01 -17.18
CA SER A 12 -27.15 -18.43 -15.94
C SER A 12 -27.46 -17.20 -15.09
N THR A 13 -28.69 -16.71 -15.18
CA THR A 13 -29.24 -15.67 -14.29
C THR A 13 -30.01 -16.28 -13.13
N ALA A 14 -29.86 -15.59 -11.99
CA ALA A 14 -30.28 -15.94 -10.64
C ALA A 14 -31.79 -15.88 -10.36
N ALA A 15 -32.20 -16.54 -9.28
CA ALA A 15 -33.34 -16.14 -8.42
C ALA A 15 -33.05 -16.67 -7.00
N LEU A 16 -32.61 -15.83 -6.06
CA LEU A 16 -33.43 -15.09 -5.09
C LEU A 16 -34.32 -15.99 -4.22
N ALA A 17 -33.77 -16.42 -3.07
CA ALA A 17 -34.55 -16.94 -1.96
C ALA A 17 -34.64 -15.85 -0.88
N VAL A 18 -35.85 -15.30 -0.73
CA VAL A 18 -36.24 -14.38 0.34
C VAL A 18 -36.76 -15.24 1.50
N GLY A 19 -36.11 -15.17 2.66
CA GLY A 19 -36.56 -15.81 3.89
C GLY A 19 -36.27 -14.90 5.08
N MET A 20 -37.32 -14.28 5.62
CA MET A 20 -37.28 -13.53 6.88
C MET A 20 -37.36 -14.49 8.06
N VAL A 21 -36.44 -14.40 9.03
CA VAL A 21 -36.66 -14.80 10.43
C VAL A 21 -35.93 -13.83 11.35
N LEU A 22 -36.67 -13.15 12.22
CA LEU A 22 -36.17 -12.38 13.36
C LEU A 22 -35.79 -13.31 14.51
N ALA A 23 -34.52 -13.31 14.90
CA ALA A 23 -34.01 -13.59 16.25
C ALA A 23 -32.54 -13.10 16.25
N GLY A 24 -32.15 -12.10 17.04
CA GLY A 24 -31.95 -12.26 18.48
C GLY A 24 -30.44 -12.37 18.75
N ALA A 25 -29.82 -11.21 18.97
CA ALA A 25 -28.49 -10.91 19.49
C ALA A 25 -27.47 -12.04 19.79
N LEU A 26 -26.25 -11.79 19.29
CA LEU A 26 -24.90 -12.07 19.84
C LEU A 26 -23.97 -12.66 18.76
N LEU A 27 -23.74 -11.88 17.69
CA LEU A 27 -22.55 -12.08 16.87
C LEU A 27 -21.40 -11.33 17.58
N PRO A 28 -20.30 -12.01 17.96
CA PRO A 28 -19.13 -11.31 18.47
C PRO A 28 -18.75 -10.27 17.41
N ALA A 29 -18.49 -9.04 17.88
CA ALA A 29 -17.98 -7.95 17.07
C ALA A 29 -16.95 -8.53 16.12
N SER A 30 -17.33 -8.65 14.85
CA SER A 30 -16.44 -9.08 13.80
C SER A 30 -15.28 -8.11 13.88
N ALA A 31 -14.14 -8.58 14.42
CA ALA A 31 -12.87 -7.94 14.19
C ALA A 31 -12.79 -7.88 12.68
N GLN A 32 -13.15 -6.71 12.13
CA GLN A 32 -13.09 -6.41 10.73
C GLN A 32 -11.59 -6.36 10.46
N ALA A 33 -11.00 -7.54 10.29
CA ALA A 33 -9.71 -7.71 9.67
C ALA A 33 -9.92 -7.15 8.27
N SER A 34 -9.70 -5.83 8.15
CA SER A 34 -9.70 -5.12 6.88
C SER A 34 -8.86 -5.96 5.95
N ALA A 35 -9.52 -6.61 4.97
CA ALA A 35 -8.85 -7.49 4.05
C ALA A 35 -7.68 -6.71 3.47
N ALA A 36 -6.46 -7.18 3.68
CA ALA A 36 -5.28 -6.48 3.21
C ALA A 36 -5.47 -6.22 1.71
N PRO A 37 -5.47 -4.96 1.24
CA PRO A 37 -5.76 -4.63 -0.16
C PRO A 37 -4.70 -5.18 -1.13
N CYS A 38 -3.63 -5.77 -0.61
CA CYS A 38 -2.52 -6.33 -1.35
C CYS A 38 -2.52 -7.85 -1.28
N VAL A 39 -2.37 -8.49 -2.45
CA VAL A 39 -2.17 -9.94 -2.59
C VAL A 39 -0.68 -10.26 -2.66
N GLY A 40 -0.28 -11.42 -2.14
CA GLY A 40 1.08 -11.96 -2.25
C GLY A 40 1.76 -12.17 -0.91
N GLN A 41 3.08 -12.36 -0.96
CA GLN A 41 3.90 -12.51 0.24
C GLN A 41 4.17 -11.14 0.85
N ARG A 42 3.93 -10.98 2.16
CA ARG A 42 4.37 -9.79 2.89
C ARG A 42 5.89 -9.81 3.01
N VAL A 43 6.53 -8.78 2.49
CA VAL A 43 7.99 -8.58 2.52
C VAL A 43 8.40 -7.48 3.49
N GLY A 44 7.48 -6.59 3.86
CA GLY A 44 7.73 -5.48 4.77
C GLY A 44 6.56 -5.21 5.71
N HIS A 45 6.90 -4.90 6.96
CA HIS A 45 5.96 -4.42 7.98
C HIS A 45 6.69 -3.42 8.87
N ILE A 46 6.45 -2.12 8.68
CA ILE A 46 7.22 -1.04 9.29
C ILE A 46 6.29 -0.15 10.11
N PRO A 47 6.54 0.06 11.41
CA PRO A 47 5.75 0.99 12.22
C PRO A 47 6.02 2.45 11.79
N ILE A 48 4.95 3.23 11.66
CA ILE A 48 5.03 4.68 11.46
C ILE A 48 4.78 5.36 12.79
N THR A 49 5.83 6.02 13.29
CA THR A 49 5.80 6.76 14.56
C THR A 49 5.48 8.22 14.29
N ALA A 50 4.31 8.67 14.77
CA ALA A 50 3.85 10.04 14.65
C ALA A 50 4.26 10.88 15.87
N ARG A 51 4.65 12.13 15.65
CA ARG A 51 5.20 13.02 16.67
C ARG A 51 4.45 14.35 16.72
N SER A 52 4.37 14.93 17.92
CA SER A 52 3.80 16.26 18.19
C SER A 52 4.44 16.87 19.45
N GLY A 53 5.18 17.97 19.33
CA GLY A 53 5.68 18.74 20.49
C GLY A 53 6.32 17.90 21.61
N GLY A 54 7.15 16.91 21.24
CA GLY A 54 7.81 15.98 22.18
C GLY A 54 7.04 14.68 22.47
N ALA A 55 5.73 14.63 22.22
CA ALA A 55 4.95 13.39 22.32
C ALA A 55 5.15 12.50 21.10
N THR A 56 5.18 11.18 21.34
CA THR A 56 5.41 10.16 20.31
C THR A 56 4.34 9.07 20.41
N ILE A 57 3.72 8.71 19.28
CA ILE A 57 2.67 7.69 19.20
C ILE A 57 2.93 6.80 17.98
N LYS A 58 2.86 5.48 18.13
CA LYS A 58 2.83 4.56 16.98
C LYS A 58 1.49 4.74 16.26
N GLY A 59 1.47 5.49 15.16
CA GLY A 59 0.24 5.98 14.54
C GLY A 59 -0.30 5.11 13.42
N ALA A 60 0.58 4.41 12.69
CA ALA A 60 0.19 3.53 11.62
C ALA A 60 1.24 2.41 11.41
N TYR A 61 0.94 1.48 10.52
CA TYR A 61 1.91 0.54 9.95
C TYR A 61 1.93 0.69 8.43
N LEU A 62 3.12 0.68 7.85
CA LEU A 62 3.34 0.48 6.41
C LEU A 62 3.53 -1.01 6.16
N HIS A 63 2.68 -1.59 5.32
CA HIS A 63 2.79 -2.98 4.87
C HIS A 63 3.22 -3.01 3.41
N VAL A 64 4.12 -3.93 3.07
CA VAL A 64 4.63 -4.11 1.71
C VAL A 64 4.53 -5.57 1.34
N TYR A 65 3.93 -5.83 0.18
CA TYR A 65 3.65 -7.15 -0.37
C TYR A 65 4.21 -7.28 -1.78
N ARG A 66 4.63 -8.50 -2.12
CA ARG A 66 5.09 -8.84 -3.46
C ARG A 66 4.38 -10.09 -3.99
N ASN A 67 3.97 -10.02 -5.25
CA ASN A 67 3.43 -11.14 -6.02
C ASN A 67 4.08 -11.13 -7.41
N GLY A 68 5.07 -11.99 -7.62
CA GLY A 68 5.85 -12.02 -8.86
C GLY A 68 6.53 -10.68 -9.16
N SER A 69 6.16 -10.05 -10.29
CA SER A 69 6.65 -8.75 -10.74
C SER A 69 5.91 -7.56 -10.14
N ARG A 70 4.79 -7.78 -9.45
CA ARG A 70 3.97 -6.71 -8.87
C ARG A 70 4.27 -6.53 -7.39
N VAL A 71 4.35 -5.27 -6.99
CA VAL A 71 4.48 -4.85 -5.60
C VAL A 71 3.26 -4.02 -5.23
N CYS A 72 2.81 -4.18 -4.00
CA CYS A 72 1.72 -3.45 -3.42
C CYS A 72 2.08 -3.05 -1.99
N ALA A 73 1.75 -1.82 -1.60
CA ALA A 73 1.96 -1.33 -0.25
C ALA A 73 0.72 -0.59 0.22
N PHE A 74 0.44 -0.65 1.52
CA PHE A 74 -0.65 0.10 2.11
C PHE A 74 -0.31 0.47 3.56
N THR A 75 -1.04 1.47 4.07
CA THR A 75 -0.97 1.90 5.44
C THR A 75 -2.30 1.67 6.14
N ASN A 76 -2.22 1.18 7.37
CA ASN A 76 -3.36 1.09 8.27
C ASN A 76 -3.00 1.66 9.63
N THR A 77 -4.03 1.98 10.42
CA THR A 77 -3.84 2.58 11.74
C THR A 77 -3.44 1.54 12.77
N THR A 78 -2.81 1.99 13.86
CA THR A 78 -2.65 1.15 15.06
C THR A 78 -3.86 1.31 15.99
N LEU A 79 -4.01 0.39 16.95
CA LEU A 79 -5.02 0.51 18.01
C LEU A 79 -4.90 1.83 18.80
N ALA A 80 -3.69 2.35 18.97
CA ALA A 80 -3.44 3.58 19.72
C ALA A 80 -4.07 4.84 19.09
N THR A 81 -4.31 4.78 17.77
CA THR A 81 -4.80 5.92 16.98
C THR A 81 -6.06 5.59 16.20
N GLU A 82 -6.66 4.41 16.45
CA GLU A 82 -7.81 3.92 15.69
C GLU A 82 -8.97 4.91 15.72
N ARG A 83 -9.26 5.44 16.91
CA ARG A 83 -10.33 6.41 17.18
C ARG A 83 -10.16 7.80 16.54
N TYR A 84 -8.98 8.13 16.01
CA TYR A 84 -8.73 9.46 15.44
C TYR A 84 -8.94 9.47 13.93
N PRO A 85 -9.64 10.50 13.39
CA PRO A 85 -9.63 10.80 11.97
C PRO A 85 -8.19 11.05 11.51
N LYS A 86 -7.81 10.47 10.38
CA LYS A 86 -6.43 10.45 9.90
C LYS A 86 -6.35 10.57 8.39
N ALA A 87 -5.36 11.31 7.93
CA ALA A 87 -4.90 11.30 6.56
C ALA A 87 -3.71 10.35 6.45
N MET A 88 -3.78 9.42 5.51
CA MET A 88 -2.71 8.46 5.23
C MET A 88 -2.32 8.55 3.76
N SER A 89 -1.04 8.37 3.47
CA SER A 89 -0.50 8.40 2.11
C SER A 89 0.55 7.32 1.95
N VAL A 90 0.58 6.69 0.79
CA VAL A 90 1.53 5.63 0.46
C VAL A 90 2.08 5.85 -0.94
N ALA A 91 3.38 5.68 -1.09
CA ALA A 91 4.05 5.68 -2.38
C ALA A 91 5.01 4.50 -2.49
N ILE A 92 5.27 4.05 -3.72
CA ILE A 92 6.23 3.00 -4.04
C ILE A 92 6.98 3.44 -5.29
N TRP A 93 8.28 3.24 -5.31
CA TRP A 93 9.10 3.47 -6.49
C TRP A 93 10.09 2.33 -6.70
N ALA A 94 10.39 2.06 -7.96
CA ALA A 94 11.54 1.25 -8.37
C ALA A 94 12.75 2.18 -8.58
N CYS A 95 13.94 1.69 -8.29
CA CYS A 95 15.14 2.54 -8.24
C CYS A 95 16.40 1.92 -8.88
N GLY A 96 16.32 0.68 -9.38
CA GLY A 96 17.44 0.02 -10.06
C GLY A 96 17.42 -1.50 -9.86
N ARG A 97 18.50 -2.21 -10.22
CA ARG A 97 18.63 -3.67 -10.01
C ARG A 97 19.41 -4.06 -8.76
N THR A 98 20.04 -3.09 -8.08
CA THR A 98 20.83 -3.32 -6.87
C THR A 98 20.47 -2.29 -5.79
N VAL A 99 20.76 -2.64 -4.53
CA VAL A 99 20.60 -1.71 -3.40
C VAL A 99 21.51 -0.48 -3.56
N ALA A 100 22.72 -0.67 -4.09
CA ALA A 100 23.66 0.43 -4.35
C ALA A 100 23.09 1.43 -5.36
N ALA A 101 22.58 0.95 -6.51
CA ALA A 101 21.97 1.81 -7.52
C ALA A 101 20.78 2.61 -6.94
N CYS A 102 19.97 1.97 -6.09
CA CYS A 102 18.87 2.65 -5.41
C CYS A 102 19.35 3.73 -4.43
N ARG A 103 20.46 3.49 -3.71
CA ARG A 103 21.03 4.47 -2.78
C ARG A 103 21.63 5.65 -3.52
N ASP A 104 22.45 5.40 -4.54
CA ASP A 104 23.08 6.43 -5.36
C ASP A 104 22.02 7.32 -6.03
N TYR A 105 20.91 6.71 -6.49
CA TYR A 105 19.77 7.42 -7.03
C TYR A 105 19.10 8.35 -6.01
N GLN A 106 18.90 7.87 -4.78
CA GLN A 106 18.29 8.68 -3.73
C GLN A 106 19.20 9.84 -3.30
N ASP A 107 20.51 9.63 -3.25
CA ASP A 107 21.49 10.67 -2.93
C ASP A 107 21.54 11.74 -4.04
N HIS A 108 21.42 11.34 -5.31
CA HIS A 108 21.31 12.28 -6.44
C HIS A 108 20.03 13.14 -6.38
N LEU A 109 18.89 12.54 -6.03
CA LEU A 109 17.63 13.29 -5.86
C LEU A 109 17.71 14.31 -4.71
N GLN A 110 18.41 13.99 -3.63
CA GLN A 110 18.55 14.87 -2.47
C GLN A 110 19.52 16.04 -2.71
N THR A 111 20.49 15.86 -3.61
CA THR A 111 21.51 16.87 -3.94
C THR A 111 21.09 17.84 -5.06
N GLY A 112 19.83 17.77 -5.52
CA GLY A 112 19.29 18.70 -6.52
C GLY A 112 19.68 18.36 -7.97
N GLY A 113 20.24 17.19 -8.21
CA GLY A 113 20.55 16.68 -9.55
C GLY A 113 19.27 16.30 -10.30
N ASN A 114 18.62 17.27 -10.94
CA ASN A 114 17.45 17.03 -11.79
C ASN A 114 17.79 16.56 -13.22
N GLN A 115 19.02 16.12 -13.48
CA GLN A 115 19.46 15.79 -14.84
C GLN A 115 20.16 14.44 -14.87
N HIS A 116 19.75 13.60 -15.83
CA HIS A 116 20.02 12.15 -15.93
C HIS A 116 19.26 11.37 -14.86
N LEU A 117 18.13 10.71 -15.16
CA LEU A 117 18.14 9.31 -15.61
C LEU A 117 16.75 8.93 -16.16
N ALA A 118 16.20 9.76 -17.05
CA ALA A 118 14.93 9.49 -17.74
C ALA A 118 14.99 8.33 -18.76
N ASN A 119 16.12 7.62 -18.86
CA ASN A 119 16.37 6.64 -19.92
C ASN A 119 16.33 5.18 -19.50
N ASP A 120 16.03 4.86 -18.24
CA ASP A 120 15.63 3.51 -17.89
C ASP A 120 14.15 3.52 -17.52
N ASN A 121 13.40 2.56 -18.06
CA ASN A 121 11.99 2.25 -17.79
C ASN A 121 11.65 1.94 -16.31
N SER A 122 12.50 2.40 -15.38
CA SER A 122 12.51 2.20 -13.93
C SER A 122 11.81 3.32 -13.16
N TYR A 123 11.70 4.51 -13.76
CA TYR A 123 11.16 5.67 -13.07
C TYR A 123 9.63 5.71 -13.20
N VAL A 124 8.94 4.99 -12.31
CA VAL A 124 7.57 5.36 -11.94
C VAL A 124 7.73 6.35 -10.80
N GLY A 125 7.62 7.63 -11.12
CA GLY A 125 7.94 8.74 -10.21
C GLY A 125 7.21 8.66 -8.87
N ARG A 126 7.63 9.52 -7.92
CA ARG A 126 6.93 9.77 -6.65
C ARG A 126 5.49 10.22 -6.93
N GLY A 127 4.61 9.26 -7.17
CA GLY A 127 3.18 9.48 -7.22
C GLY A 127 2.73 9.73 -5.80
N TYR A 128 2.46 10.99 -5.48
CA TYR A 128 1.69 11.37 -4.30
C TYR A 128 0.25 10.93 -4.50
N TYR A 129 0.01 9.62 -4.48
CA TYR A 129 -1.34 9.11 -4.41
C TYR A 129 -1.78 9.31 -2.96
N ARG A 130 -2.74 10.22 -2.74
CA ARG A 130 -3.44 10.41 -1.46
C ARG A 130 -4.33 9.20 -1.17
N THR A 131 -3.73 8.02 -1.16
CA THR A 131 -4.40 6.75 -1.01
C THR A 131 -3.74 6.03 0.15
N ASN A 132 -4.54 5.28 0.90
CA ASN A 132 -4.04 4.38 1.94
C ASN A 132 -3.28 3.19 1.36
N GLY A 133 -3.17 3.05 0.04
CA GLY A 133 -2.32 2.06 -0.61
C GLY A 133 -1.95 2.41 -2.05
N ALA A 134 -0.92 1.75 -2.57
CA ALA A 134 -0.37 1.92 -3.90
C ALA A 134 0.11 0.56 -4.44
N SER A 135 0.17 0.42 -5.77
CA SER A 135 0.75 -0.76 -6.41
C SER A 135 1.45 -0.36 -7.71
N ILE A 136 2.60 -1.00 -7.97
CA ILE A 136 3.38 -0.81 -9.19
C ILE A 136 3.88 -2.18 -9.69
N VAL A 137 4.23 -2.26 -10.97
CA VAL A 137 4.98 -3.39 -11.53
C VAL A 137 6.46 -3.01 -11.50
N VAL A 138 7.28 -3.79 -10.80
CA VAL A 138 8.73 -3.55 -10.66
C VAL A 138 9.58 -4.58 -11.40
N GLY A 139 9.00 -5.69 -11.87
CA GLY A 139 9.76 -6.73 -12.55
C GLY A 139 10.90 -7.27 -11.67
N THR A 140 12.13 -7.22 -12.18
CA THR A 140 13.35 -7.66 -11.48
C THR A 140 14.09 -6.51 -10.76
N GLN A 141 13.44 -5.35 -10.62
CA GLN A 141 14.06 -4.20 -9.98
C GLN A 141 13.90 -4.25 -8.46
N CYS A 142 14.87 -3.63 -7.80
CA CYS A 142 14.78 -3.19 -6.42
C CYS A 142 13.79 -2.03 -6.30
N TYR A 143 13.15 -1.94 -5.15
CA TYR A 143 12.11 -0.95 -4.87
C TYR A 143 12.10 -0.55 -3.39
N GLN A 144 11.45 0.57 -3.11
CA GLN A 144 11.21 1.09 -1.78
C GLN A 144 9.77 1.61 -1.68
N ALA A 145 9.18 1.52 -0.49
CA ALA A 145 7.89 2.09 -0.19
C ALA A 145 8.04 3.20 0.87
N TRP A 146 7.23 4.24 0.75
CA TRP A 146 7.09 5.30 1.72
C TRP A 146 5.65 5.34 2.24
N GLY A 147 5.51 5.61 3.53
CA GLY A 147 4.20 5.77 4.17
C GLY A 147 4.19 6.99 5.07
N LEU A 148 3.05 7.67 5.13
CA LEU A 148 2.81 8.83 5.98
C LEU A 148 1.46 8.71 6.69
N VAL A 149 1.41 9.19 7.92
CA VAL A 149 0.19 9.35 8.72
C VAL A 149 0.15 10.75 9.32
N LYS A 150 -1.02 11.38 9.28
CA LYS A 150 -1.33 12.65 9.95
C LYS A 150 -2.69 12.56 10.62
N PHE A 151 -2.80 13.00 11.87
CA PHE A 151 -4.07 13.02 12.61
C PHE A 151 -4.05 14.07 13.71
N TYR A 152 -5.22 14.38 14.26
CA TYR A 152 -5.38 15.19 15.45
C TYR A 152 -5.88 14.33 16.60
N ASP A 153 -5.34 14.52 17.80
CA ASP A 153 -5.90 13.88 19.00
C ASP A 153 -7.14 14.62 19.51
N SER A 154 -7.80 14.08 20.54
CA SER A 154 -9.00 14.68 21.13
C SER A 154 -8.77 16.03 21.82
N ARG A 155 -7.50 16.45 21.98
CA ARG A 155 -7.10 17.75 22.54
C ARG A 155 -6.71 18.74 21.44
N GLY A 156 -6.91 18.40 20.17
CA GLY A 156 -6.55 19.23 19.02
C GLY A 156 -5.06 19.27 18.71
N ARG A 157 -4.23 18.39 19.31
CA ARG A 157 -2.79 18.33 18.98
C ARG A 157 -2.60 17.56 17.67
N TRP A 158 -1.83 18.15 16.75
CA TRP A 158 -1.54 17.53 15.45
C TRP A 158 -0.34 16.60 15.55
N PHE A 159 -0.48 15.37 15.05
CA PHE A 159 0.60 14.39 14.96
C PHE A 159 0.90 14.08 13.50
N ALA A 160 2.18 13.98 13.15
CA ALA A 160 2.61 13.48 11.85
C ALA A 160 3.77 12.50 12.00
N GLY A 161 3.79 11.48 11.14
CA GLY A 161 4.90 10.55 11.03
C GLY A 161 5.02 10.05 9.61
N GLU A 162 6.25 9.80 9.18
CA GLU A 162 6.55 9.18 7.90
C GLU A 162 7.68 8.18 8.05
N VAL A 163 7.75 7.22 7.15
CA VAL A 163 8.81 6.22 7.11
C VAL A 163 9.07 5.75 5.69
N ASN A 164 10.33 5.40 5.42
CA ASN A 164 10.70 4.61 4.25
C ASN A 164 10.92 3.16 4.68
N SER A 165 10.47 2.20 3.87
CA SER A 165 10.88 0.81 4.03
C SER A 165 12.38 0.66 3.74
N PRO A 166 13.01 -0.45 4.12
CA PRO A 166 14.26 -0.88 3.50
C PRO A 166 14.09 -1.00 1.97
N TYR A 167 15.21 -1.06 1.26
CA TYR A 167 15.20 -1.49 -0.15
C TYR A 167 14.92 -2.99 -0.22
N PHE A 168 13.97 -3.36 -1.06
CA PHE A 168 13.65 -4.74 -1.35
C PHE A 168 14.10 -5.07 -2.77
N CYS A 169 14.93 -6.08 -2.93
CA CYS A 169 15.37 -6.60 -4.22
C CYS A 169 14.86 -8.03 -4.42
N PRO A 170 14.63 -8.48 -5.66
CA PRO A 170 14.46 -9.91 -5.92
C PRO A 170 15.70 -10.66 -5.42
N ARG A 171 15.48 -11.84 -4.86
CA ARG A 171 16.56 -12.78 -4.54
C ARG A 171 17.03 -13.49 -5.81
#